data_AF-A0A3S2V8C8-F1
#
_entry.id   AF-A0A3S2V8C8-F1
#
_cell.length_a   1.000
_cell.length_b   1.000
_cell.length_c   1.000
_cell.angle_alpha   90.00
_cell.angle_beta   90.00
_cell.angle_gamma   90.00
#
_symmetry.space_group_name_H-M   'P 1'
#
loop_
_entity.id
_entity.type
_entity.pdbx_description
1 polymer ?
#
loop_
_entity_poly.entity_id
_entity_poly.type
_entity_poly.pdbx_seq_one_letter_code
_entity_poly.pdbx_strand_id
1 'polypeptide(L)'
;MKQMHVDDQYVVKADLTGYAAIFNPVVFKDGDSYCALLGPDPQDGVFGCGCSVDEAVRDWNDHVQAIVDHPEPTDEVTEFVIIKLKEHGELPEDI
;
A
#
# COMPACT_ATOMS: atom_id res chain seq x y z
N MET A 1 12.25 1.00 -3.85
CA MET A 1 11.50 2.28 -3.74
C MET A 1 11.89 3.01 -2.47
N LYS A 2 11.90 4.35 -2.51
CA LYS A 2 12.10 5.19 -1.33
C LYS A 2 10.73 5.43 -0.67
N GLN A 3 10.63 5.33 0.64
CA GLN A 3 9.41 5.65 1.38
C GLN A 3 9.30 7.17 1.62
N MET A 4 8.10 7.73 1.50
CA MET A 4 7.78 9.10 1.89
C MET A 4 8.16 9.34 3.36
N HIS A 5 8.82 10.47 3.64
CA HIS A 5 9.04 10.88 5.02
C HIS A 5 7.77 11.53 5.56
N VAL A 6 7.14 10.87 6.54
CA VAL A 6 6.05 11.41 7.32
C VAL A 6 6.61 11.74 8.71
N ASP A 7 6.31 12.93 9.21
CA ASP A 7 6.66 13.30 10.58
C ASP A 7 5.91 12.39 11.56
N ASP A 8 6.65 11.82 12.52
CA ASP A 8 6.17 10.80 13.46
C ASP A 8 4.90 11.24 14.20
N GLN A 9 4.68 12.55 14.39
CA GLN A 9 3.47 13.07 15.04
C GLN A 9 2.18 12.82 14.24
N TYR A 10 2.29 12.61 12.93
CA TYR A 10 1.16 12.28 12.05
C TYR A 10 1.04 10.78 11.78
N VAL A 11 2.06 9.99 12.09
CA VAL A 11 2.03 8.53 11.91
C VAL A 11 1.08 7.92 12.93
N VAL A 12 0.18 7.08 12.45
CA VAL A 12 -0.85 6.43 13.25
C VAL A 12 -0.57 4.95 13.31
N LYS A 13 -0.66 4.36 14.50
CA LYS A 13 -0.63 2.92 14.65
C LYS A 13 -1.92 2.33 14.08
N ALA A 14 -1.78 1.47 13.07
CA ALA A 14 -2.89 0.77 12.44
C ALA A 14 -2.77 -0.73 12.66
N ASP A 15 -3.90 -1.40 12.83
CA ASP A 15 -3.98 -2.86 12.78
C ASP A 15 -4.05 -3.26 11.29
N LEU A 16 -2.90 -3.63 10.73
CA LEU A 16 -2.79 -3.95 9.31
C LEU A 16 -3.33 -5.36 9.02
N THR A 17 -4.14 -5.47 7.97
CA THR A 17 -4.77 -6.73 7.53
C THR A 17 -4.63 -6.90 6.01
N GLY A 18 -4.81 -8.11 5.50
CA GLY A 18 -4.68 -8.41 4.06
C GLY A 18 -3.27 -8.12 3.54
N TYR A 19 -3.17 -7.55 2.34
CA TYR A 19 -1.87 -7.17 1.75
C TYR A 19 -1.12 -6.15 2.60
N ALA A 20 -1.81 -5.24 3.28
CA ALA A 20 -1.16 -4.24 4.14
C ALA A 20 -0.33 -4.88 5.26
N ALA A 21 -0.69 -6.08 5.74
CA ALA A 21 0.12 -6.81 6.73
C ALA A 21 1.47 -7.30 6.17
N ILE A 22 1.55 -7.56 4.86
CA ILE A 22 2.77 -8.00 4.15
C ILE A 22 3.64 -6.78 3.80
N PHE A 23 2.99 -5.72 3.33
CA PHE A 23 3.68 -4.56 2.79
C PHE A 23 4.07 -3.53 3.85
N ASN A 24 3.33 -3.49 4.95
CA ASN A 24 3.51 -2.55 6.05
C ASN A 24 3.60 -1.07 5.59
N PRO A 25 2.57 -0.55 4.89
CA PRO A 25 2.54 0.84 4.47
C PRO A 25 2.56 1.78 5.67
N VAL A 26 3.06 2.99 5.47
CA VAL A 26 2.97 4.04 6.49
C VAL A 26 1.53 4.53 6.54
N VAL A 27 0.89 4.42 7.70
CA VAL A 27 -0.43 4.99 7.94
C VAL A 27 -0.26 6.31 8.69
N PHE A 28 -0.91 7.37 8.20
CA PHE A 28 -0.77 8.71 8.75
C PHE A 28 -2.07 9.51 8.62
N LYS A 29 -2.20 10.55 9.45
CA LYS A 29 -3.30 11.49 9.38
C LYS A 29 -2.94 12.66 8.46
N ASP A 30 -3.81 12.98 7.52
CA ASP A 30 -3.70 14.15 6.64
C ASP A 30 -5.02 14.93 6.65
N GLY A 31 -5.00 16.11 7.29
CA GLY A 31 -6.20 16.91 7.54
C GLY A 31 -7.25 16.13 8.35
N ASP A 32 -8.43 15.93 7.74
CA ASP A 32 -9.55 15.17 8.32
C ASP A 32 -9.58 13.70 7.89
N SER A 33 -8.60 13.27 7.08
CA SER A 33 -8.50 11.92 6.54
C SER A 33 -7.35 11.13 7.17
N TYR A 34 -7.44 9.81 7.05
CA TYR A 34 -6.35 8.88 7.28
C TYR A 34 -5.91 8.31 5.94
N CYS A 35 -4.61 8.13 5.76
CA CYS A 35 -4.04 7.63 4.53
C CYS A 35 -2.99 6.56 4.82
N ALA A 36 -2.92 5.56 3.97
CA ALA A 36 -1.89 4.54 3.94
C ALA A 36 -1.06 4.73 2.66
N LEU A 37 0.27 4.74 2.78
CA LEU A 37 1.18 4.92 1.66
C LEU A 37 2.37 3.97 1.72
N LEU A 38 2.62 3.30 0.61
CA LEU A 38 3.88 2.62 0.33
C LEU A 38 4.50 3.23 -0.92
N GLY A 39 5.66 3.87 -0.76
CA GLY A 39 6.33 4.58 -1.85
C GLY A 39 6.69 6.02 -1.50
N PRO A 40 7.30 6.76 -2.44
CA PRO A 40 7.85 8.08 -2.19
C PRO A 40 6.79 9.18 -2.06
N ASP A 41 5.64 8.98 -2.70
CA ASP A 41 4.47 9.86 -2.71
C ASP A 41 3.24 9.10 -3.28
N PRO A 42 2.03 9.69 -3.22
CA PRO A 42 0.80 9.04 -3.70
C PRO A 42 0.72 8.75 -5.20
N GLN A 43 1.54 9.37 -6.05
CA GLN A 43 1.52 9.15 -7.51
C GLN A 43 2.46 8.01 -7.89
N ASP A 44 3.63 7.96 -7.26
CA ASP A 44 4.68 6.99 -7.56
C ASP A 44 4.69 5.78 -6.58
N GLY A 45 3.54 5.48 -5.96
CA GLY A 45 3.40 4.44 -4.94
C GLY A 45 1.99 3.86 -4.83
N VAL A 46 1.79 2.95 -3.87
CA VAL A 46 0.44 2.44 -3.52
C VAL A 46 -0.13 3.28 -2.41
N PHE A 47 -1.26 3.91 -2.67
CA PHE A 47 -1.90 4.87 -1.78
C PHE A 47 -3.35 4.47 -1.52
N GLY A 48 -3.85 4.73 -0.32
CA GLY A 48 -5.28 4.65 -0.03
C GLY A 48 -5.66 5.57 1.11
N CYS A 49 -6.90 6.06 1.14
CA CYS A 49 -7.38 6.94 2.21
C CYS A 49 -8.82 6.70 2.60
N GLY A 50 -9.19 7.20 3.79
CA GLY A 50 -10.55 7.19 4.29
C GLY A 50 -10.76 8.12 5.46
N CYS A 51 -11.99 8.16 5.97
CA CYS A 51 -12.35 8.92 7.17
C CYS A 51 -11.93 8.20 8.47
N SER A 52 -11.48 6.95 8.37
CA SER A 52 -10.92 6.17 9.47
C SER A 52 -9.68 5.40 9.04
N VAL A 53 -8.89 4.93 10.01
CA VAL A 53 -7.71 4.09 9.76
C VAL A 53 -8.09 2.80 9.01
N ASP A 54 -9.18 2.15 9.41
CA ASP A 54 -9.68 0.93 8.74
C ASP A 54 -10.06 1.19 7.29
N GLU A 55 -10.70 2.32 7.00
CA GLU A 55 -11.05 2.71 5.63
C GLU A 55 -9.79 2.95 4.79
N ALA A 56 -8.79 3.65 5.33
CA ALA A 56 -7.53 3.89 4.63
C ALA A 56 -6.77 2.59 4.31
N VAL A 57 -6.72 1.65 5.27
CA VAL A 57 -6.08 0.34 5.09
C VAL A 57 -6.85 -0.52 4.09
N ARG A 58 -8.19 -0.46 4.12
CA ARG A 58 -9.04 -1.17 3.17
C ARG A 58 -8.85 -0.63 1.75
N ASP A 59 -8.93 0.68 1.56
CA ASP A 59 -8.74 1.33 0.25
C ASP A 59 -7.35 1.00 -0.33
N TRP A 60 -6.32 0.99 0.52
CA TRP A 60 -4.98 0.58 0.13
C TRP A 60 -4.90 -0.89 -0.31
N ASN A 61 -5.56 -1.80 0.41
CA ASN A 61 -5.65 -3.21 0.02
C ASN A 61 -6.39 -3.40 -1.31
N ASP A 62 -7.48 -2.66 -1.53
CA ASP A 62 -8.26 -2.70 -2.76
C ASP A 62 -7.40 -2.24 -3.97
N HIS A 63 -6.51 -1.25 -3.78
CA HIS A 63 -5.54 -0.88 -4.83
C HIS A 63 -4.48 -1.96 -5.10
N VAL A 64 -3.95 -2.64 -4.08
CA VAL A 64 -3.05 -3.78 -4.32
C VAL A 64 -3.77 -4.90 -5.07
N GLN A 65 -5.02 -5.19 -4.70
CA GLN A 65 -5.82 -6.19 -5.41
C GLN A 65 -6.00 -5.81 -6.88
N ALA A 66 -6.28 -4.53 -7.19
CA ALA A 66 -6.40 -4.07 -8.57
C ALA A 66 -5.10 -4.26 -9.38
N ILE A 67 -3.94 -4.00 -8.77
CA ILE A 67 -2.62 -4.27 -9.38
C ILE A 67 -2.44 -5.77 -9.66
N VAL A 68 -2.86 -6.63 -8.72
CA VAL A 68 -2.78 -8.09 -8.87
C VAL A 68 -3.71 -8.61 -9.96
N ASP A 69 -4.93 -8.09 -10.03
CA ASP A 69 -5.94 -8.52 -11.01
C ASP A 69 -5.59 -8.05 -12.44
N HIS A 70 -4.96 -6.88 -12.54
CA HIS A 70 -4.62 -6.23 -13.81
C HIS A 70 -3.19 -5.66 -13.77
N PRO A 71 -2.15 -6.51 -13.77
CA PRO A 71 -0.78 -6.04 -13.68
C PRO A 71 -0.40 -5.30 -14.95
N GLU A 72 -0.08 -4.02 -14.82
CA GLU A 72 0.57 -3.24 -15.89
C GLU A 72 2.09 -3.32 -15.70
N PRO A 73 2.81 -4.13 -16.52
CA PRO A 73 4.21 -4.46 -16.30
C PRO A 73 5.19 -3.31 -16.60
N THR A 74 4.69 -2.12 -16.94
CA THR A 74 5.52 -0.95 -17.25
C THR A 74 5.77 -0.03 -16.07
N ASP A 75 5.13 -0.29 -14.93
CA ASP A 75 5.25 0.54 -13.73
C ASP A 75 6.07 -0.19 -12.64
N GLU A 76 7.03 0.52 -12.04
CA GLU A 76 7.91 -0.02 -11.00
C GLU A 76 7.11 -0.53 -9.78
N VAL A 77 5.97 0.08 -9.46
CA VAL A 77 5.10 -0.28 -8.33
C VAL A 77 4.47 -1.64 -8.59
N THR A 78 3.97 -1.88 -9.79
CA THR A 78 3.44 -3.19 -10.18
C THR A 78 4.50 -4.26 -10.04
N GLU A 79 5.69 -4.05 -10.60
CA GLU A 79 6.79 -5.03 -10.49
C GLU A 79 7.14 -5.31 -9.02
N PHE A 80 7.24 -4.26 -8.20
CA PHE A 80 7.55 -4.40 -6.78
C PHE A 80 6.46 -5.19 -6.02
N VAL A 81 5.19 -4.89 -6.25
CA VAL A 81 4.05 -5.59 -5.62
C VAL A 81 4.05 -7.07 -6.01
N ILE A 82 4.18 -7.38 -7.30
CA ILE A 82 4.16 -8.76 -7.80
C ILE A 82 5.35 -9.57 -7.25
N ILE A 83 6.57 -9.01 -7.29
CA ILE A 83 7.77 -9.67 -6.78
C ILE A 83 7.60 -9.99 -5.28
N LYS A 84 7.17 -9.00 -4.49
CA LYS A 84 7.03 -9.17 -3.04
C LYS A 84 5.93 -10.17 -2.67
N LEU A 85 4.83 -10.22 -3.42
CA LEU A 85 3.77 -11.23 -3.21
C LEU A 85 4.24 -12.63 -3.59
N LYS A 86 5.01 -12.78 -4.69
CA LYS A 86 5.63 -14.06 -5.06
C LYS A 86 6.60 -14.56 -3.97
N GLU A 87 7.41 -13.68 -3.38
CA GLU A 87 8.30 -14.02 -2.26
C GLU A 87 7.54 -14.52 -1.02
N HIS A 88 6.29 -14.09 -0.82
CA HIS A 88 5.43 -14.51 0.29
C HIS A 88 4.53 -15.71 -0.05
N GLY A 89 4.57 -16.22 -1.28
CA GLY A 89 3.74 -17.34 -1.73
C GLY A 89 2.26 -16.99 -1.93
N GLU A 90 1.95 -15.70 -2.06
CA GLU A 90 0.58 -15.18 -2.20
C GLU A 90 0.13 -15.03 -3.68
N LEU A 91 1.03 -15.28 -4.63
CA LEU A 91 0.73 -15.37 -6.06
C LEU A 91 1.26 -16.69 -6.66
N PRO A 92 0.53 -17.32 -7.60
CA PRO A 92 1.04 -18.47 -8.35
C PRO A 92 2.25 -18.07 -9.23
N GLU A 93 3.18 -19.00 -9.44
CA GLU A 93 4.44 -18.76 -10.19
C GLU A 93 4.22 -18.33 -11.66
N ASP A 94 3.02 -18.55 -12.20
CA ASP A 94 2.67 -18.41 -13.62
C ASP A 94 2.14 -17.03 -14.06
N ILE A 95 2.10 -16.01 -13.19
CA ILE A 95 1.80 -14.60 -13.57
C ILE A 95 3.04 -13.91 -14.12
#